data_AF-A0A3P3QV89-F1
#
_entry.id   AF-A0A3P3QV89-F1
#
_cell.length_a   1.000
_cell.length_b   1.000
_cell.length_c   1.000
_cell.angle_alpha   90.00
_cell.angle_beta   90.00
_cell.angle_gamma   90.00
#
_symmetry.space_group_name_H-M   'P 1'
#
loop_
_entity.id
_entity.type
_entity.pdbx_description
1 polymer ?
#
loop_
_entity_poly.entity_id
_entity_poly.type
_entity_poly.pdbx_seq_one_letter_code
_entity_poly.pdbx_strand_id
1 'polypeptide(L)'
;MKKLDVVALGELLIDFTPAGLSSAGMRLFEQNPGGAPANMLTAVSRSGLKTAFIGKIGADMHGDFLRSVLDSVPIDTSGLITDPSVFTTLAFVSLSITGERNFSFARKPGADTRLSIDEINKDILSDTKVFHVGSLSLTDEPSRSATFEAVKLAKEAGAIISYDPNYREPLWDSVDKAMEMMRLMSEFADIMKISDEETSLLTPYKEPLEAGKYLVERGRKLVVVTLGEKGALVVSKAGYVEVPGFKSNVVDTTGAGDSFWGGLLARFLSENMDLDNITSKQMYDIARFGNAVASLCVEKRGGIVSIPSLDETLERLKQ
;
A
#
# COMPACT_ATOMS: atom_id res chain seq x y z
N MET A 1 -5.31 -11.72 -23.12
CA MET A 1 -5.16 -10.35 -22.59
C MET A 1 -5.50 -10.38 -21.11
N LYS A 2 -4.69 -9.77 -20.25
CA LYS A 2 -4.94 -9.66 -18.81
C LYS A 2 -6.25 -8.90 -18.57
N LYS A 3 -7.10 -9.40 -17.66
CA LYS A 3 -8.41 -8.79 -17.35
C LYS A 3 -8.35 -7.78 -16.21
N LEU A 4 -7.36 -7.92 -15.33
CA LEU A 4 -7.13 -7.06 -14.17
C LEU A 4 -5.90 -6.18 -14.42
N ASP A 5 -5.98 -4.93 -14.02
CA ASP A 5 -4.90 -3.96 -14.13
C ASP A 5 -3.96 -4.06 -12.92
N VAL A 6 -4.51 -4.10 -11.70
CA VAL A 6 -3.73 -4.25 -10.46
C VAL A 6 -4.40 -5.22 -9.51
N VAL A 7 -3.65 -6.19 -9.01
CA VAL A 7 -4.05 -7.06 -7.91
C VAL A 7 -3.14 -6.78 -6.73
N ALA A 8 -3.68 -6.70 -5.52
CA ALA A 8 -2.86 -6.56 -4.33
C ALA A 8 -3.18 -7.64 -3.29
N LEU A 9 -2.15 -8.11 -2.60
CA LEU A 9 -2.24 -9.07 -1.50
C LEU A 9 -1.73 -8.43 -0.21
N GLY A 10 -2.48 -8.59 0.87
CA GLY A 10 -2.01 -8.25 2.21
C GLY A 10 -3.13 -8.10 3.22
N GLU A 11 -2.91 -7.19 4.16
CA GLU A 11 -3.79 -6.97 5.30
C GLU A 11 -5.02 -6.13 4.97
N LEU A 12 -6.12 -6.47 5.64
CA LEU A 12 -7.35 -5.68 5.72
C LEU A 12 -7.80 -5.72 7.18
N LEU A 13 -7.84 -4.56 7.83
CA LEU A 13 -7.95 -4.46 9.28
C LEU A 13 -8.73 -3.23 9.73
N ILE A 14 -9.10 -3.16 11.00
CA ILE A 14 -9.70 -1.97 11.60
C ILE A 14 -8.64 -1.12 12.28
N ASP A 15 -8.60 0.16 11.94
CA ASP A 15 -7.90 1.19 12.69
C ASP A 15 -8.89 1.91 13.62
N PHE A 16 -8.88 1.58 14.90
CA PHE A 16 -9.59 2.32 15.93
C PHE A 16 -8.83 3.60 16.28
N THR A 17 -9.30 4.74 15.79
CA THR A 17 -8.68 6.05 16.06
C THR A 17 -9.46 6.82 17.12
N PRO A 18 -8.80 7.67 17.95
CA PRO A 18 -9.50 8.40 19.01
C PRO A 18 -10.58 9.35 18.47
N ALA A 19 -11.80 9.20 18.98
CA ALA A 19 -12.98 9.99 18.59
C ALA A 19 -13.50 10.89 19.73
N GLY A 20 -12.62 11.26 20.66
CA GLY A 20 -12.97 12.06 21.84
C GLY A 20 -13.42 11.22 23.03
N LEU A 21 -14.23 11.82 23.90
CA LEU A 21 -14.75 11.20 25.12
C LEU A 21 -16.29 11.15 25.07
N SER A 22 -16.86 10.08 25.62
CA SER A 22 -18.29 10.00 25.91
C SER A 22 -18.71 10.97 27.02
N SER A 23 -20.01 11.13 27.23
CA SER A 23 -20.56 11.92 28.34
C SER A 23 -20.12 11.43 29.73
N ALA A 24 -19.77 10.15 29.86
CA ALA A 24 -19.23 9.55 31.08
C ALA A 24 -17.69 9.67 31.20
N GLY A 25 -17.04 10.39 30.28
CA GLY A 25 -15.57 10.56 30.25
C GLY A 25 -14.79 9.36 29.71
N MET A 26 -15.46 8.33 29.18
CA MET A 26 -14.79 7.16 28.58
C MET A 26 -14.27 7.49 27.17
N ARG A 27 -13.08 6.99 26.84
CA ARG A 27 -12.48 7.16 25.51
C ARG A 27 -13.34 6.49 24.44
N LEU A 28 -13.63 7.22 23.37
CA LEU A 28 -14.31 6.71 22.19
C LEU A 28 -13.31 6.46 21.08
N PHE A 29 -13.61 5.46 20.26
CA PHE A 29 -12.85 5.14 19.06
C PHE A 29 -13.78 5.12 17.85
N GLU A 30 -13.29 5.66 16.74
CA GLU A 30 -13.93 5.54 15.44
C GLU A 30 -13.39 4.30 14.73
N GLN A 31 -14.31 3.45 14.23
CA GLN A 31 -13.98 2.25 13.48
C GLN A 31 -13.60 2.64 12.04
N ASN A 32 -12.31 2.78 11.75
CA ASN A 32 -11.86 3.12 10.40
C ASN A 32 -11.41 1.87 9.64
N PRO A 33 -11.81 1.69 8.37
CA PRO A 33 -11.25 0.65 7.53
C PRO A 33 -9.80 1.01 7.17
N GLY A 34 -8.89 0.08 7.45
CA GLY A 34 -7.47 0.19 7.18
C GLY A 34 -6.95 -0.97 6.32
N GLY A 35 -5.65 -0.95 6.06
CA GLY A 35 -4.97 -1.90 5.17
C GLY A 35 -4.38 -1.19 3.96
N ALA A 36 -3.06 -1.17 3.88
CA ALA A 36 -2.34 -0.45 2.84
C ALA A 36 -2.64 -0.95 1.43
N PRO A 37 -2.74 -2.27 1.17
CA PRO A 37 -3.07 -2.76 -0.17
C PRO A 37 -4.49 -2.34 -0.59
N ALA A 38 -5.46 -2.34 0.32
CA ALA A 38 -6.83 -1.90 0.04
C ALA A 38 -6.92 -0.39 -0.24
N ASN A 39 -6.19 0.44 0.51
CA ASN A 39 -6.07 1.88 0.24
C ASN A 39 -5.48 2.11 -1.16
N MET A 40 -4.38 1.44 -1.49
CA MET A 40 -3.72 1.58 -2.79
C MET A 40 -4.65 1.15 -3.94
N LEU A 41 -5.31 0.00 -3.83
CA LEU A 41 -6.27 -0.47 -4.84
C LEU A 41 -7.48 0.46 -4.99
N THR A 42 -7.90 1.14 -3.91
CA THR A 42 -8.97 2.14 -3.98
C THR A 42 -8.54 3.33 -4.85
N ALA A 43 -7.30 3.82 -4.71
CA ALA A 43 -6.76 4.89 -5.56
C ALA A 43 -6.64 4.47 -7.04
N VAL A 44 -6.23 3.22 -7.29
CA VAL A 44 -6.18 2.65 -8.65
C VAL A 44 -7.58 2.54 -9.26
N SER A 45 -8.52 1.98 -8.52
CA SER A 45 -9.88 1.71 -9.01
C SER A 45 -10.70 2.98 -9.24
N ARG A 46 -10.56 3.99 -8.36
CA ARG A 46 -11.15 5.34 -8.57
C ARG A 46 -10.55 6.09 -9.76
N SER A 47 -9.41 5.64 -10.28
CA SER A 47 -8.82 6.12 -11.54
C SER A 47 -9.37 5.38 -12.78
N GLY A 48 -10.36 4.48 -12.61
CA GLY A 48 -11.04 3.78 -13.70
C GLY A 48 -10.41 2.45 -14.13
N LEU A 49 -9.44 1.94 -13.36
CA LEU A 49 -8.76 0.67 -13.65
C LEU A 49 -9.38 -0.50 -12.90
N LYS A 50 -9.24 -1.72 -13.44
CA LYS A 50 -9.81 -2.93 -12.86
C LYS A 50 -8.89 -3.51 -11.81
N THR A 51 -9.38 -3.68 -10.59
CA THR A 51 -8.58 -4.18 -9.47
C THR A 51 -9.20 -5.40 -8.79
N ALA A 52 -8.37 -6.20 -8.13
CA ALA A 52 -8.83 -7.25 -7.22
C ALA A 52 -7.97 -7.31 -5.95
N PHE A 53 -8.60 -7.67 -4.83
CA PHE A 53 -7.92 -7.82 -3.55
C PHE A 53 -7.82 -9.30 -3.15
N ILE A 54 -6.64 -9.71 -2.68
CA ILE A 54 -6.39 -11.01 -2.08
C ILE A 54 -6.06 -10.81 -0.60
N GLY A 55 -6.82 -11.44 0.28
CA GLY A 55 -6.58 -11.34 1.71
C GLY A 55 -7.60 -12.13 2.52
N LYS A 56 -7.50 -12.02 3.84
CA LYS A 56 -8.35 -12.77 4.77
C LYS A 56 -8.83 -11.89 5.92
N ILE A 57 -10.12 -11.99 6.21
CA ILE A 57 -10.82 -11.37 7.36
C ILE A 57 -11.48 -12.45 8.22
N GLY A 58 -11.79 -12.12 9.47
CA GLY A 58 -12.52 -13.03 10.36
C GLY A 58 -14.03 -13.03 10.05
N ALA A 59 -14.72 -14.11 10.43
CA ALA A 59 -16.20 -14.14 10.43
C ALA A 59 -16.74 -13.43 11.69
N ASP A 60 -16.56 -12.12 11.73
CA ASP A 60 -16.94 -11.25 12.85
C ASP A 60 -17.47 -9.90 12.35
N MET A 61 -18.02 -9.10 13.26
CA MET A 61 -18.64 -7.81 12.91
C MET A 61 -17.67 -6.83 12.21
N HIS A 62 -16.37 -6.95 12.46
CA HIS A 62 -15.37 -6.09 11.85
C HIS A 62 -15.00 -6.58 10.46
N GLY A 63 -14.91 -7.89 10.26
CA GLY A 63 -14.77 -8.50 8.94
C GLY A 63 -15.94 -8.16 8.03
N ASP A 64 -17.18 -8.29 8.53
CA ASP A 64 -18.39 -7.93 7.78
C ASP A 64 -18.39 -6.45 7.38
N PHE A 65 -18.00 -5.56 8.30
CA PHE A 65 -17.84 -4.14 8.01
C PHE A 65 -16.79 -3.90 6.92
N LEU A 66 -15.61 -4.51 7.01
CA LEU A 66 -14.54 -4.36 6.01
C LEU A 66 -14.95 -4.87 4.63
N ARG A 67 -15.66 -6.01 4.57
CA ARG A 67 -16.25 -6.51 3.32
C ARG A 67 -17.23 -5.50 2.74
N SER A 68 -18.14 -4.95 3.53
CA SER A 68 -19.09 -3.94 3.07
C SER A 68 -18.40 -2.67 2.53
N VAL A 69 -17.27 -2.26 3.14
CA VAL A 69 -16.46 -1.14 2.66
C VAL A 69 -15.83 -1.47 1.31
N LEU A 70 -15.22 -2.65 1.16
CA LEU A 70 -14.63 -3.05 -0.12
C LEU A 70 -15.67 -3.22 -1.23
N ASP A 71 -16.84 -3.78 -0.92
CA ASP A 71 -17.94 -3.91 -1.89
C ASP A 71 -18.54 -2.55 -2.29
N SER A 72 -18.29 -1.49 -1.52
CA SER A 72 -18.70 -0.11 -1.85
C SER A 72 -17.74 0.62 -2.79
N VAL A 73 -16.55 0.05 -3.03
CA VAL A 73 -15.56 0.57 -4.00
C VAL A 73 -15.40 -0.42 -5.15
N PRO A 74 -14.96 0.01 -6.35
CA PRO A 74 -14.87 -0.85 -7.53
C PRO A 74 -13.64 -1.79 -7.49
N ILE A 75 -13.55 -2.60 -6.43
CA ILE A 75 -12.51 -3.62 -6.23
C ILE A 75 -13.17 -5.01 -6.26
N ASP A 76 -12.65 -5.92 -7.07
CA ASP A 76 -13.08 -7.32 -7.08
C ASP A 76 -12.64 -8.01 -5.77
N THR A 77 -13.62 -8.48 -4.99
CA THR A 77 -13.43 -9.14 -3.69
C THR A 77 -13.47 -10.67 -3.76
N SER A 78 -13.38 -11.27 -4.96
CA SER A 78 -13.35 -12.73 -5.15
C SER A 78 -12.11 -13.41 -4.54
N GLY A 79 -11.05 -12.64 -4.25
CA GLY A 79 -9.87 -13.09 -3.49
C GLY A 79 -9.95 -12.83 -1.98
N LEU A 80 -11.04 -12.26 -1.46
CA LEU A 80 -11.23 -11.95 -0.03
C LEU A 80 -11.91 -13.13 0.69
N ILE A 81 -11.16 -13.79 1.55
CA ILE A 81 -11.63 -14.94 2.33
C ILE A 81 -12.19 -14.47 3.68
N THR A 82 -13.31 -15.06 4.09
CA THR A 82 -13.86 -14.93 5.44
C THR A 82 -13.63 -16.24 6.20
N ASP A 83 -12.91 -16.18 7.31
CA ASP A 83 -12.50 -17.35 8.09
C ASP A 83 -13.13 -17.31 9.49
N PRO A 84 -13.99 -18.29 9.86
CA PRO A 84 -14.65 -18.31 11.17
C PRO A 84 -13.74 -18.74 12.32
N SER A 85 -12.51 -19.19 12.04
CA SER A 85 -11.57 -19.68 13.06
C SER A 85 -10.65 -18.60 13.63
N VAL A 86 -10.66 -17.40 13.07
CA VAL A 86 -9.76 -16.28 13.41
C VAL A 86 -10.56 -14.99 13.49
N PHE A 87 -10.04 -14.03 14.26
CA PHE A 87 -10.66 -12.71 14.40
C PHE A 87 -9.97 -11.70 13.49
N THR A 88 -10.74 -10.78 12.93
CA THR A 88 -10.24 -9.65 12.12
C THR A 88 -9.25 -8.82 12.93
N THR A 89 -8.13 -8.47 12.31
CA THR A 89 -7.08 -7.68 12.97
C THR A 89 -7.59 -6.30 13.35
N LEU A 90 -7.29 -5.90 14.59
CA LEU A 90 -7.61 -4.57 15.10
C LEU A 90 -6.32 -3.86 15.47
N ALA A 91 -6.21 -2.60 15.09
CA ALA A 91 -5.20 -1.67 15.53
C ALA A 91 -5.85 -0.56 16.35
N PHE A 92 -5.31 -0.25 17.51
CA PHE A 92 -5.73 0.86 18.34
C PHE A 92 -4.69 1.97 18.24
N VAL A 93 -5.11 3.11 17.73
CA VAL A 93 -4.26 4.30 17.63
C VAL A 93 -4.43 5.10 18.92
N SER A 94 -3.32 5.39 19.58
CA SER A 94 -3.27 6.32 20.70
C SER A 94 -2.38 7.50 20.33
N LEU A 95 -2.79 8.69 20.73
CA LEU A 95 -1.95 9.89 20.64
C LEU A 95 -1.18 9.99 21.95
N SER A 96 0.15 10.11 21.85
CA SER A 96 1.00 10.45 22.98
C SER A 96 0.68 11.88 23.45
N ILE A 97 1.25 12.25 24.61
CA ILE A 97 1.15 13.63 25.13
C ILE A 97 1.79 14.64 24.17
N THR A 98 2.77 14.21 23.37
CA THR A 98 3.45 15.03 22.35
C THR A 98 2.72 15.03 20.99
N GLY A 99 1.61 14.28 20.86
CA GLY A 99 0.84 14.16 19.63
C GLY A 99 1.32 13.07 18.67
N GLU A 100 2.33 12.29 19.04
CA GLU A 100 2.82 11.15 18.25
C GLU A 100 1.82 9.99 18.26
N ARG A 101 1.61 9.34 17.12
CA ARG A 101 0.71 8.20 16.99
C ARG A 101 1.44 6.91 17.41
N ASN A 102 0.91 6.24 18.43
CA ASN A 102 1.32 4.90 18.85
C ASN A 102 0.25 3.88 18.48
N PHE A 103 0.66 2.74 17.91
CA PHE A 103 -0.21 1.66 17.50
C PHE A 103 -0.13 0.49 18.47
N SER A 104 -1.27 -0.06 18.85
CA SER A 104 -1.38 -1.32 19.59
C SER A 104 -2.23 -2.31 18.79
N PHE A 105 -1.69 -3.49 18.49
CA PHE A 105 -2.35 -4.46 17.63
C PHE A 105 -2.94 -5.63 18.42
N ALA A 106 -4.22 -5.92 18.19
CA ALA A 106 -4.87 -7.17 18.55
C ALA A 106 -4.81 -8.12 17.33
N ARG A 107 -3.72 -8.87 17.22
CA ARG A 107 -3.35 -9.68 16.03
C ARG A 107 -2.81 -11.08 16.39
N LYS A 108 -3.22 -11.70 17.52
CA LYS A 108 -2.57 -12.93 18.06
C LYS A 108 -3.45 -14.20 18.02
N PRO A 109 -3.68 -14.85 16.85
CA PRO A 109 -3.40 -14.39 15.49
C PRO A 109 -4.52 -13.45 14.98
N GLY A 110 -4.19 -12.59 14.03
CA GLY A 110 -5.16 -11.81 13.27
C GLY A 110 -5.43 -12.46 11.92
N ALA A 111 -6.61 -12.26 11.35
CA ALA A 111 -7.01 -12.93 10.12
C ALA A 111 -6.03 -12.74 8.94
N ASP A 112 -5.42 -11.57 8.81
CA ASP A 112 -4.46 -11.23 7.75
C ASP A 112 -3.15 -12.04 7.81
N THR A 113 -2.81 -12.60 8.97
CA THR A 113 -1.64 -13.47 9.12
C THR A 113 -1.92 -14.93 8.74
N ARG A 114 -3.17 -15.25 8.39
CA ARG A 114 -3.67 -16.64 8.30
C ARG A 114 -4.07 -17.07 6.91
N LEU A 115 -3.74 -16.29 5.88
CA LEU A 115 -3.84 -16.71 4.49
C LEU A 115 -2.82 -17.82 4.20
N SER A 116 -3.26 -18.96 3.67
CA SER A 116 -2.38 -20.07 3.29
C SER A 116 -2.19 -20.17 1.77
N ILE A 117 -1.21 -20.97 1.34
CA ILE A 117 -0.89 -21.16 -0.09
C ILE A 117 -2.06 -21.77 -0.87
N ASP A 118 -2.76 -22.74 -0.28
CA ASP A 118 -3.88 -23.44 -0.88
C ASP A 118 -5.13 -22.57 -1.06
N GLU A 119 -5.19 -21.45 -0.34
CA GLU A 119 -6.25 -20.45 -0.41
C GLU A 119 -6.02 -19.39 -1.50
N ILE A 120 -4.82 -19.34 -2.10
CA ILE A 120 -4.50 -18.36 -3.13
C ILE A 120 -5.30 -18.65 -4.40
N ASN A 121 -6.12 -17.68 -4.80
CA ASN A 121 -6.82 -17.72 -6.08
C ASN A 121 -5.81 -17.48 -7.23
N LYS A 122 -5.36 -18.57 -7.85
CA LYS A 122 -4.36 -18.56 -8.94
C LYS A 122 -4.86 -17.87 -10.21
N ASP A 123 -6.17 -17.90 -10.46
CA ASP A 123 -6.74 -17.29 -11.67
C ASP A 123 -6.57 -15.77 -11.62
N ILE A 124 -6.81 -15.14 -10.46
CA ILE A 124 -6.60 -13.71 -10.23
C ILE A 124 -5.13 -13.32 -10.51
N LEU A 125 -4.17 -14.11 -10.03
CA LEU A 125 -2.74 -13.86 -10.26
C LEU A 125 -2.35 -14.02 -11.73
N SER A 126 -2.95 -14.98 -12.43
CA SER A 126 -2.69 -15.21 -13.85
C SER A 126 -3.28 -14.13 -14.77
N ASP A 127 -4.30 -13.39 -14.32
CA ASP A 127 -5.04 -12.40 -15.11
C ASP A 127 -4.68 -10.93 -14.80
N THR A 128 -3.66 -10.66 -13.97
CA THR A 128 -3.21 -9.28 -13.64
C THR A 128 -2.00 -8.77 -14.46
N LYS A 129 -1.96 -7.44 -14.71
CA LYS A 129 -0.79 -6.74 -15.27
C LYS A 129 0.25 -6.37 -14.20
N VAL A 130 -0.21 -5.91 -13.02
CA VAL A 130 0.63 -5.57 -11.87
C VAL A 130 0.15 -6.37 -10.65
N PHE A 131 1.08 -6.99 -9.94
CA PHE A 131 0.81 -7.61 -8.65
C PHE A 131 1.55 -6.87 -7.55
N HIS A 132 0.82 -6.42 -6.53
CA HIS A 132 1.34 -5.60 -5.45
C HIS A 132 1.30 -6.34 -4.11
N VAL A 133 2.37 -6.19 -3.33
CA VAL A 133 2.44 -6.67 -1.95
C VAL A 133 3.09 -5.62 -1.05
N GLY A 134 2.80 -5.69 0.25
CA GLY A 134 3.54 -4.98 1.29
C GLY A 134 4.14 -5.92 2.32
N SER A 135 4.94 -5.40 3.26
CA SER A 135 5.71 -6.26 4.18
C SER A 135 4.88 -6.87 5.32
N LEU A 136 3.69 -6.36 5.61
CA LEU A 136 2.85 -6.82 6.73
C LEU A 136 2.39 -8.28 6.58
N SER A 137 2.21 -8.72 5.33
CA SER A 137 1.93 -10.12 5.00
C SER A 137 3.13 -11.06 5.27
N LEU A 138 4.32 -10.50 5.50
CA LEU A 138 5.55 -11.24 5.75
C LEU A 138 5.85 -11.39 7.25
N THR A 139 5.02 -10.87 8.15
CA THR A 139 5.31 -10.89 9.60
C THR A 139 5.21 -12.29 10.18
N ASP A 140 4.28 -13.12 9.69
CA ASP A 140 3.89 -14.40 10.30
C ASP A 140 3.60 -15.49 9.25
N GLU A 141 3.76 -16.74 9.65
CA GLU A 141 3.25 -17.90 8.88
C GLU A 141 1.78 -18.18 9.22
N PRO A 142 0.97 -18.69 8.27
CA PRO A 142 1.33 -19.09 6.90
C PRO A 142 1.35 -17.97 5.86
N SER A 143 0.94 -16.74 6.21
CA SER A 143 0.79 -15.62 5.26
C SER A 143 2.10 -15.26 4.56
N ARG A 144 3.24 -15.35 5.25
CA ARG A 144 4.56 -15.12 4.66
C ARG A 144 4.82 -16.07 3.49
N SER A 145 4.68 -17.39 3.70
CA SER A 145 4.88 -18.38 2.64
C SER A 145 3.87 -18.20 1.50
N ALA A 146 2.60 -17.89 1.82
CA ALA A 146 1.57 -17.60 0.83
C ALA A 146 1.93 -16.38 -0.04
N THR A 147 2.47 -15.32 0.56
CA THR A 147 2.85 -14.10 -0.14
C THR A 147 3.98 -14.35 -1.13
N PHE A 148 5.05 -15.07 -0.72
CA PHE A 148 6.13 -15.42 -1.63
C PHE A 148 5.65 -16.29 -2.80
N GLU A 149 4.77 -17.26 -2.55
CA GLU A 149 4.20 -18.09 -3.61
C GLU A 149 3.32 -17.26 -4.56
N ALA A 150 2.51 -16.33 -4.04
CA ALA A 150 1.70 -15.44 -4.87
C ALA A 150 2.57 -14.55 -5.78
N VAL A 151 3.65 -13.97 -5.24
CA VAL A 151 4.60 -13.16 -6.01
C VAL A 151 5.24 -13.98 -7.12
N LYS A 152 5.68 -15.21 -6.80
CA LYS A 152 6.27 -16.13 -7.77
C LYS A 152 5.27 -16.45 -8.90
N LEU A 153 4.06 -16.86 -8.57
CA LEU A 153 3.01 -17.20 -9.54
C LEU A 153 2.65 -16.01 -10.43
N ALA A 154 2.52 -14.81 -9.86
CA ALA A 154 2.25 -13.59 -10.62
C ALA A 154 3.40 -13.26 -11.59
N LYS A 155 4.65 -13.39 -11.13
CA LYS A 155 5.85 -13.13 -11.95
C LYS A 155 5.98 -14.14 -13.09
N GLU A 156 5.74 -15.43 -12.82
CA GLU A 156 5.70 -16.49 -13.85
C GLU A 156 4.60 -16.25 -14.88
N ALA A 157 3.48 -15.66 -14.47
CA ALA A 157 2.41 -15.22 -15.37
C ALA A 157 2.71 -13.88 -16.10
N GLY A 158 3.90 -13.30 -15.92
CA GLY A 158 4.35 -12.08 -16.59
C GLY A 158 3.81 -10.77 -16.00
N ALA A 159 3.32 -10.77 -14.76
CA ALA A 159 2.96 -9.54 -14.06
C ALA A 159 4.20 -8.75 -13.64
N ILE A 160 4.10 -7.42 -13.65
CA ILE A 160 5.06 -6.53 -12.99
C ILE A 160 4.86 -6.65 -11.48
N ILE A 161 5.93 -6.93 -10.74
CA ILE A 161 5.87 -7.02 -9.28
C ILE A 161 6.10 -5.64 -8.67
N SER A 162 5.08 -5.13 -7.99
CA SER A 162 5.08 -3.87 -7.25
C SER A 162 5.24 -4.12 -5.75
N TYR A 163 6.10 -3.36 -5.08
CA TYR A 163 6.36 -3.54 -3.66
C TYR A 163 6.42 -2.21 -2.91
N ASP A 164 5.69 -2.12 -1.81
CA ASP A 164 5.80 -1.04 -0.81
C ASP A 164 5.99 -1.69 0.57
N PRO A 165 7.20 -1.68 1.15
CA PRO A 165 7.44 -2.33 2.44
C PRO A 165 6.49 -1.82 3.52
N ASN A 166 6.22 -0.51 3.55
CA ASN A 166 5.32 0.12 4.51
C ASN A 166 5.56 -0.35 5.95
N TYR A 167 6.81 -0.19 6.41
CA TYR A 167 7.31 -0.73 7.67
C TYR A 167 6.42 -0.32 8.87
N ARG A 168 6.13 -1.29 9.73
CA ARG A 168 5.35 -1.12 10.97
C ARG A 168 6.07 -1.83 12.12
N GLU A 169 6.97 -1.12 12.77
CA GLU A 169 7.81 -1.65 13.86
C GLU A 169 7.07 -2.56 14.86
N PRO A 170 5.87 -2.21 15.39
CA PRO A 170 5.19 -3.02 16.40
C PRO A 170 4.72 -4.41 15.92
N LEU A 171 4.74 -4.68 14.62
CA LEU A 171 4.31 -5.94 14.02
C LEU A 171 5.47 -6.91 13.75
N TRP A 172 6.71 -6.51 14.03
CA TRP A 172 7.91 -7.31 13.81
C TRP A 172 8.54 -7.71 15.13
N ASP A 173 9.05 -8.94 15.21
CA ASP A 173 9.78 -9.43 16.38
C ASP A 173 11.04 -8.59 16.68
N SER A 174 11.68 -8.10 15.62
CA SER A 174 12.83 -7.21 15.68
C SER A 174 13.02 -6.44 14.38
N VAL A 175 13.72 -5.31 14.45
CA VAL A 175 14.13 -4.56 13.26
C VAL A 175 14.99 -5.41 12.31
N ASP A 176 15.85 -6.28 12.84
CA ASP A 176 16.68 -7.18 12.03
C ASP A 176 15.83 -8.15 11.23
N LYS A 177 14.78 -8.71 11.84
CA LYS A 177 13.86 -9.62 11.13
C LYS A 177 13.06 -8.89 10.06
N ALA A 178 12.62 -7.67 10.36
CA ALA A 178 11.95 -6.81 9.38
C ALA A 178 12.86 -6.52 8.18
N MET A 179 14.11 -6.08 8.43
CA MET A 179 15.08 -5.81 7.37
C MET A 179 15.37 -7.06 6.54
N GLU A 180 15.55 -8.22 7.16
CA GLU A 180 15.76 -9.50 6.46
C GLU A 180 14.63 -9.79 5.47
N MET A 181 13.38 -9.79 5.94
CA MET A 181 12.22 -10.11 5.10
C MET A 181 11.93 -9.04 4.06
N MET A 182 12.01 -7.76 4.43
CA MET A 182 11.75 -6.67 3.50
C MET A 182 12.78 -6.63 2.36
N ARG A 183 14.06 -6.87 2.67
CA ARG A 183 15.13 -6.95 1.64
C ARG A 183 14.96 -8.20 0.78
N LEU A 184 14.60 -9.34 1.36
CA LEU A 184 14.33 -10.56 0.61
C LEU A 184 13.19 -10.38 -0.41
N MET A 185 12.07 -9.77 -0.01
CA MET A 185 10.97 -9.48 -0.93
C MET A 185 11.36 -8.45 -2.00
N SER A 186 12.21 -7.48 -1.66
CA SER A 186 12.71 -6.47 -2.60
C SER A 186 13.42 -7.08 -3.81
N GLU A 187 14.03 -8.26 -3.67
CA GLU A 187 14.71 -8.95 -4.79
C GLU A 187 13.74 -9.48 -5.86
N PHE A 188 12.45 -9.60 -5.55
CA PHE A 188 11.43 -10.01 -6.52
C PHE A 188 10.75 -8.82 -7.22
N ALA A 189 10.88 -7.62 -6.66
CA ALA A 189 10.18 -6.41 -7.10
C ALA A 189 10.80 -5.83 -8.38
N ASP A 190 9.94 -5.47 -9.33
CA ASP A 190 10.30 -4.75 -10.56
C ASP A 190 10.14 -3.23 -10.37
N ILE A 191 9.12 -2.83 -9.62
CA ILE A 191 8.83 -1.44 -9.24
C ILE A 191 8.64 -1.35 -7.72
N MET A 192 9.21 -0.33 -7.08
CA MET A 192 9.20 -0.22 -5.63
C MET A 192 8.98 1.21 -5.15
N LYS A 193 8.20 1.38 -4.07
CA LYS A 193 8.10 2.63 -3.33
C LYS A 193 8.57 2.43 -1.91
N ILE A 194 9.33 3.39 -1.41
CA ILE A 194 9.82 3.47 -0.04
C ILE A 194 9.64 4.90 0.47
N SER A 195 9.59 5.09 1.79
CA SER A 195 9.75 6.42 2.38
C SER A 195 11.22 6.77 2.61
N ASP A 196 11.52 8.04 2.89
CA ASP A 196 12.86 8.47 3.28
C ASP A 196 13.30 7.83 4.60
N GLU A 197 12.37 7.54 5.52
CA GLU A 197 12.67 6.83 6.76
C GLU A 197 13.01 5.34 6.53
N GLU A 198 12.54 4.74 5.44
CA GLU A 198 12.78 3.33 5.10
C GLU A 198 14.11 3.11 4.35
N THR A 199 14.77 4.16 3.88
CA THR A 199 16.02 4.09 3.10
C THR A 199 17.09 3.24 3.78
N SER A 200 17.32 3.47 5.08
CA SER A 200 18.33 2.75 5.88
C SER A 200 17.88 1.35 6.29
N LEU A 201 16.58 1.06 6.25
CA LEU A 201 16.06 -0.29 6.50
C LEU A 201 16.34 -1.21 5.31
N LEU A 202 16.29 -0.67 4.10
CA LEU A 202 16.44 -1.46 2.87
C LEU A 202 17.82 -1.37 2.22
N THR A 203 18.58 -0.33 2.53
CA THR A 203 19.87 -0.06 1.87
C THR A 203 20.93 0.36 2.89
N PRO A 204 22.22 0.33 2.52
CA PRO A 204 23.29 0.93 3.31
C PRO A 204 23.25 2.47 3.38
N TYR A 205 22.33 3.12 2.67
CA TYR A 205 22.29 4.57 2.50
C TYR A 205 21.10 5.18 3.24
N LYS A 206 21.34 6.32 3.87
CA LYS A 206 20.29 7.18 4.45
C LYS A 206 19.79 8.24 3.46
N GLU A 207 20.62 8.61 2.50
CA GLU A 207 20.26 9.64 1.52
C GLU A 207 19.31 9.01 0.46
N PRO A 208 18.13 9.60 0.20
CA PRO A 208 17.12 9.07 -0.72
C PRO A 208 17.61 8.72 -2.12
N LEU A 209 18.42 9.58 -2.75
CA LEU A 209 18.90 9.35 -4.11
C LEU A 209 19.89 8.19 -4.18
N GLU A 210 20.82 8.08 -3.24
CA GLU A 210 21.76 6.97 -3.16
C GLU A 210 21.05 5.66 -2.83
N ALA A 211 20.03 5.68 -1.96
CA ALA A 211 19.19 4.51 -1.70
C ALA A 211 18.41 4.08 -2.96
N GLY A 212 17.83 5.04 -3.70
CA GLY A 212 17.12 4.77 -4.95
C GLY A 212 18.03 4.17 -6.03
N LYS A 213 19.22 4.76 -6.24
CA LYS A 213 20.23 4.23 -7.18
C LYS A 213 20.67 2.82 -6.80
N TYR A 214 20.95 2.59 -5.52
CA TYR A 214 21.37 1.27 -5.00
C TYR A 214 20.36 0.17 -5.31
N LEU A 215 19.06 0.47 -5.19
CA LEU A 215 17.98 -0.47 -5.51
C LEU A 215 17.85 -0.70 -7.02
N VAL A 216 17.98 0.36 -7.84
CA VAL A 216 17.97 0.25 -9.30
C VAL A 216 19.14 -0.58 -9.84
N GLU A 217 20.34 -0.38 -9.28
CA GLU A 217 21.53 -1.17 -9.61
C GLU A 217 21.36 -2.67 -9.28
N ARG A 218 20.42 -3.02 -8.40
CA ARG A 218 20.04 -4.39 -8.03
C ARG A 218 18.81 -4.91 -8.78
N GLY A 219 18.50 -4.29 -9.91
CA GLY A 219 17.53 -4.83 -10.86
C GLY A 219 16.12 -4.25 -10.75
N ARG A 220 15.84 -3.39 -9.77
CA ARG A 220 14.56 -2.64 -9.76
C ARG A 220 14.55 -1.69 -10.95
N LYS A 221 13.49 -1.71 -11.74
CA LYS A 221 13.38 -0.88 -12.96
C LYS A 221 12.97 0.55 -12.64
N LEU A 222 12.15 0.72 -11.60
CA LEU A 222 11.71 2.02 -11.11
C LEU A 222 11.60 1.99 -9.59
N VAL A 223 12.25 2.96 -8.93
CA VAL A 223 12.22 3.12 -7.47
C VAL A 223 11.73 4.52 -7.15
N VAL A 224 10.78 4.64 -6.24
CA VAL A 224 10.27 5.92 -5.77
C VAL A 224 10.51 6.07 -4.28
N VAL A 225 11.15 7.17 -3.90
CA VAL A 225 11.32 7.57 -2.51
C VAL A 225 10.38 8.74 -2.23
N THR A 226 9.36 8.51 -1.40
CA THR A 226 8.45 9.60 -0.98
C THR A 226 9.12 10.44 0.10
N LEU A 227 8.99 11.77 0.00
CA LEU A 227 9.68 12.76 0.83
C LEU A 227 8.69 13.62 1.64
N GLY A 228 7.55 13.04 2.02
CA GLY A 228 6.46 13.75 2.68
C GLY A 228 5.95 14.94 1.86
N GLU A 229 5.85 16.11 2.50
CA GLU A 229 5.39 17.35 1.87
C GLU A 229 6.26 17.83 0.69
N LYS A 230 7.51 17.37 0.62
CA LYS A 230 8.44 17.73 -0.46
C LYS A 230 8.13 16.99 -1.77
N GLY A 231 7.27 15.97 -1.74
CA GLY A 231 6.85 15.19 -2.89
C GLY A 231 7.59 13.87 -2.99
N ALA A 232 8.20 13.59 -4.14
CA ALA A 232 8.83 12.29 -4.40
C ALA A 232 10.08 12.41 -5.27
N LEU A 233 11.02 11.50 -5.04
CA LEU A 233 12.17 11.26 -5.89
C LEU A 233 11.94 9.95 -6.67
N VAL A 234 12.00 10.00 -7.99
CA VAL A 234 11.84 8.83 -8.86
C VAL A 234 13.18 8.50 -9.50
N VAL A 235 13.61 7.25 -9.42
CA VAL A 235 14.90 6.75 -9.92
C VAL A 235 14.67 5.56 -10.84
N SER A 236 15.34 5.57 -11.99
CA SER A 236 15.39 4.45 -12.94
C SER A 236 16.75 4.40 -13.65
N LYS A 237 16.92 3.49 -14.61
CA LYS A 237 18.10 3.48 -15.49
C LYS A 237 18.26 4.74 -16.35
N ALA A 238 17.17 5.48 -16.59
CA ALA A 238 17.21 6.74 -17.33
C ALA A 238 17.73 7.93 -16.49
N GLY A 239 18.00 7.72 -15.20
CA GLY A 239 18.41 8.75 -14.25
C GLY A 239 17.36 8.95 -13.16
N TYR A 240 17.25 10.17 -12.65
CA TYR A 240 16.30 10.50 -11.59
C TYR A 240 15.58 11.82 -11.86
N VAL A 241 14.41 11.97 -11.25
CA VAL A 241 13.64 13.22 -11.24
C VAL A 241 13.08 13.46 -9.84
N GLU A 242 13.17 14.71 -9.38
CA GLU A 242 12.48 15.18 -8.18
C GLU A 242 11.17 15.83 -8.61
N VAL A 243 10.08 15.43 -7.96
CA VAL A 243 8.72 15.89 -8.28
C VAL A 243 8.10 16.51 -7.04
N PRO A 244 7.85 17.83 -7.04
CA PRO A 244 7.34 18.52 -5.86
C PRO A 244 5.94 18.04 -5.49
N GLY A 245 5.66 18.00 -4.20
CA GLY A 245 4.33 17.79 -3.65
C GLY A 245 3.42 19.00 -3.91
N PHE A 246 2.12 18.82 -3.67
CA PHE A 246 1.20 19.94 -3.62
C PHE A 246 1.06 20.49 -2.21
N LYS A 247 0.86 21.80 -2.13
CA LYS A 247 0.38 22.43 -0.90
C LYS A 247 -1.03 21.93 -0.60
N SER A 248 -1.23 21.42 0.61
CA SER A 248 -2.49 20.80 1.05
C SER A 248 -2.84 21.23 2.46
N ASN A 249 -4.14 21.31 2.78
CA ASN A 249 -4.61 21.56 4.13
C ASN A 249 -4.72 20.22 4.89
N VAL A 250 -3.61 19.80 5.51
CA VAL A 250 -3.50 18.46 6.12
C VAL A 250 -4.46 18.30 7.31
N VAL A 251 -5.34 17.30 7.20
CA VAL A 251 -6.30 16.88 8.24
C VAL A 251 -5.91 15.52 8.81
N ASP A 252 -5.54 14.56 7.96
CA ASP A 252 -5.12 13.22 8.35
C ASP A 252 -4.13 12.66 7.32
N THR A 253 -2.98 12.14 7.75
CA THR A 253 -1.97 11.59 6.84
C THR A 253 -2.16 10.10 6.56
N THR A 254 -3.17 9.47 7.17
CA THR A 254 -3.50 8.05 6.96
C THR A 254 -3.78 7.78 5.48
N GLY A 255 -3.07 6.81 4.90
CA GLY A 255 -3.27 6.42 3.50
C GLY A 255 -2.60 7.34 2.47
N ALA A 256 -1.84 8.36 2.88
CA ALA A 256 -1.17 9.27 1.95
C ALA A 256 -0.17 8.55 1.02
N GLY A 257 0.67 7.67 1.60
CA GLY A 257 1.63 6.87 0.84
C GLY A 257 0.95 5.87 -0.09
N ASP A 258 -0.09 5.19 0.39
CA ASP A 258 -0.87 4.21 -0.39
C ASP A 258 -1.59 4.90 -1.56
N SER A 259 -2.14 6.10 -1.31
CA SER A 259 -2.79 6.96 -2.30
C SER A 259 -1.82 7.47 -3.36
N PHE A 260 -0.63 7.92 -2.93
CA PHE A 260 0.45 8.29 -3.84
C PHE A 260 0.77 7.12 -4.77
N TRP A 261 0.96 5.93 -4.20
CA TRP A 261 1.40 4.77 -4.94
C TRP A 261 0.32 4.25 -5.90
N GLY A 262 -0.93 4.20 -5.45
CA GLY A 262 -2.05 3.82 -6.29
C GLY A 262 -2.27 4.81 -7.44
N GLY A 263 -2.15 6.12 -7.18
CA GLY A 263 -2.21 7.14 -8.22
C GLY A 263 -1.08 6.99 -9.26
N LEU A 264 0.15 6.76 -8.80
CA LEU A 264 1.30 6.54 -9.67
C LEU A 264 1.10 5.31 -10.56
N LEU A 265 0.72 4.17 -9.98
CA LEU A 265 0.43 2.94 -10.72
C LEU A 265 -0.72 3.13 -11.71
N ALA A 266 -1.76 3.87 -11.31
CA ALA A 266 -2.87 4.17 -12.19
C ALA A 266 -2.42 4.96 -13.42
N ARG A 267 -1.61 6.00 -13.21
CA ARG A 267 -1.10 6.81 -14.33
C ARG A 267 -0.20 5.99 -15.24
N PHE A 268 0.73 5.22 -14.66
CA PHE A 268 1.62 4.31 -15.39
C PHE A 268 0.86 3.35 -16.31
N LEU A 269 -0.21 2.71 -15.79
CA LEU A 269 -1.02 1.76 -16.56
C LEU A 269 -1.91 2.45 -17.60
N SER A 270 -2.51 3.59 -17.27
CA SER A 270 -3.39 4.33 -18.18
C SER A 270 -2.67 4.82 -19.44
N GLU A 271 -1.37 5.14 -19.32
CA GLU A 271 -0.54 5.57 -20.44
C GLU A 271 0.16 4.41 -21.17
N ASN A 272 -0.07 3.16 -20.74
CA ASN A 272 0.59 1.95 -21.27
C ASN A 272 2.12 2.11 -21.33
N MET A 273 2.72 2.66 -20.28
CA MET A 273 4.16 2.91 -20.25
C MET A 273 4.95 1.60 -20.23
N ASP A 274 6.05 1.58 -20.98
CA ASP A 274 7.03 0.51 -20.92
C ASP A 274 8.01 0.78 -19.78
N LEU A 275 7.97 -0.09 -18.76
CA LEU A 275 8.82 0.01 -17.57
C LEU A 275 10.32 -0.09 -17.91
N ASP A 276 10.69 -0.81 -18.98
CA ASP A 276 12.09 -0.95 -19.39
C ASP A 276 12.64 0.30 -20.10
N ASN A 277 11.76 1.13 -20.66
CA ASN A 277 12.11 2.29 -21.49
C ASN A 277 11.48 3.59 -20.97
N ILE A 278 11.23 3.68 -19.66
CA ILE A 278 10.59 4.85 -19.05
C ILE A 278 11.49 6.11 -19.19
N THR A 279 10.90 7.19 -19.66
CA THR A 279 11.59 8.48 -19.84
C THR A 279 11.49 9.36 -18.59
N SER A 280 12.40 10.33 -18.43
CA SER A 280 12.33 11.30 -17.32
C SER A 280 11.02 12.09 -17.28
N LYS A 281 10.43 12.40 -18.44
CA LYS A 281 9.11 13.04 -18.52
C LYS A 281 8.02 12.12 -17.96
N GLN A 282 8.00 10.85 -18.36
CA GLN A 282 7.04 9.87 -17.85
C GLN A 282 7.22 9.64 -16.35
N MET A 283 8.46 9.53 -15.86
CA MET A 283 8.76 9.45 -14.42
C MET A 283 8.19 10.66 -13.66
N TYR A 284 8.33 11.87 -14.20
CA TYR A 284 7.74 13.06 -13.63
C TYR A 284 6.21 12.97 -13.62
N ASP A 285 5.60 12.65 -14.76
CA ASP A 285 4.14 12.65 -14.94
C ASP A 285 3.44 11.65 -13.99
N ILE A 286 3.96 10.43 -13.82
CA ILE A 286 3.37 9.43 -12.92
C ILE A 286 3.49 9.83 -11.44
N ALA A 287 4.64 10.37 -11.01
CA ALA A 287 4.81 10.84 -9.64
C ALA A 287 4.05 12.13 -9.37
N ARG A 288 3.87 12.99 -10.38
CA ARG A 288 3.06 14.21 -10.30
C ARG A 288 1.59 13.86 -10.09
N PHE A 289 1.09 12.81 -10.76
CA PHE A 289 -0.24 12.25 -10.54
C PHE A 289 -0.36 11.61 -9.15
N GLY A 290 0.61 10.79 -8.72
CA GLY A 290 0.64 10.25 -7.36
C GLY A 290 0.60 11.33 -6.28
N ASN A 291 1.40 12.39 -6.42
CA ASN A 291 1.38 13.55 -5.53
C ASN A 291 -0.01 14.21 -5.49
N ALA A 292 -0.74 14.28 -6.63
CA ALA A 292 -2.10 14.83 -6.66
C ALA A 292 -3.06 13.99 -5.81
N VAL A 293 -3.07 12.67 -6.00
CA VAL A 293 -3.95 11.78 -5.26
C VAL A 293 -3.67 11.85 -3.76
N ALA A 294 -2.39 11.77 -3.36
CA ALA A 294 -1.99 11.88 -1.96
C ALA A 294 -2.35 13.22 -1.33
N SER A 295 -2.14 14.32 -2.07
CA SER A 295 -2.42 15.67 -1.59
C SER A 295 -3.91 15.93 -1.33
N LEU A 296 -4.80 15.26 -2.06
CA LEU A 296 -6.25 15.33 -1.84
C LEU A 296 -6.70 14.37 -0.72
N CYS A 297 -6.08 13.19 -0.64
CA CYS A 297 -6.33 12.21 0.42
C CYS A 297 -6.09 12.83 1.80
N VAL A 298 -4.98 13.57 1.98
CA VAL A 298 -4.64 14.13 3.30
C VAL A 298 -5.54 15.27 3.77
N GLU A 299 -6.41 15.81 2.90
CA GLU A 299 -7.37 16.88 3.22
C GLU A 299 -8.67 16.36 3.83
N LYS A 300 -8.86 15.04 3.90
CA LYS A 300 -10.03 14.38 4.49
C LYS A 300 -9.54 13.33 5.52
N ARG A 301 -10.42 12.88 6.41
CA ARG A 301 -10.09 11.82 7.40
C ARG A 301 -10.22 10.43 6.80
N GLY A 302 -9.37 9.49 7.25
CA GLY A 302 -9.44 8.06 6.91
C GLY A 302 -8.74 7.71 5.59
N GLY A 303 -8.36 6.44 5.40
CA GLY A 303 -7.66 5.97 4.18
C GLY A 303 -8.62 5.81 2.98
N ILE A 304 -9.34 4.69 2.91
CA ILE A 304 -10.23 4.35 1.78
C ILE A 304 -11.24 5.48 1.45
N VAL A 305 -11.82 6.10 2.47
CA VAL A 305 -12.89 7.10 2.30
C VAL A 305 -12.39 8.47 1.80
N SER A 306 -11.12 8.81 2.03
CA SER A 306 -10.56 10.12 1.64
C SER A 306 -10.01 10.16 0.21
N ILE A 307 -9.70 8.99 -0.36
CA ILE A 307 -9.07 8.89 -1.68
C ILE A 307 -9.91 9.61 -2.75
N PRO A 308 -9.34 10.51 -3.55
CA PRO A 308 -10.12 11.27 -4.51
C PRO A 308 -10.62 10.43 -5.69
N SER A 309 -11.62 10.95 -6.37
CA SER A 309 -11.99 10.54 -7.74
C SER A 309 -10.95 10.97 -8.77
N LEU A 310 -11.04 10.41 -9.98
CA LEU A 310 -10.23 10.85 -11.12
C LEU A 310 -10.43 12.33 -11.41
N ASP A 311 -11.68 12.83 -11.41
CA ASP A 311 -11.99 14.23 -11.73
C ASP A 311 -11.36 15.19 -10.72
N GLU A 312 -11.51 14.93 -9.41
CA GLU A 312 -10.83 15.72 -8.37
C GLU A 312 -9.31 15.72 -8.57
N THR A 313 -8.73 14.58 -8.92
CA THR A 313 -7.28 14.44 -9.20
C THR A 313 -6.86 15.28 -10.41
N LEU A 314 -7.64 15.26 -11.49
CA LEU A 314 -7.37 16.05 -12.70
C LEU A 314 -7.50 17.55 -12.45
N GLU A 315 -8.45 17.99 -11.63
CA GLU A 315 -8.55 19.40 -11.22
C GLU A 315 -7.34 19.84 -10.38
N ARG A 316 -6.88 18.98 -9.46
CA ARG A 316 -5.66 19.24 -8.67
C ARG A 316 -4.44 19.40 -9.56
N LEU A 317 -4.30 18.62 -10.63
CA LEU A 317 -3.18 18.72 -11.59
C LEU A 317 -3.10 20.03 -12.40
N LYS A 318 -4.18 20.82 -12.43
CA LYS A 318 -4.20 22.13 -13.11
C LYS A 318 -3.62 23.27 -12.25
N GLN A 319 -3.36 23.00 -10.96
CA GLN A 319 -2.76 23.93 -10.00
C GLN A 319 -1.24 23.84 -10.03
#